data_AF-A0A520D1Q7-F1
#
_entry.id   AF-A0A520D1Q7-F1
#
_cell.length_a   1.000
_cell.length_b   1.000
_cell.length_c   1.000
_cell.angle_alpha   90.00
_cell.angle_beta   90.00
_cell.angle_gamma   90.00
#
_symmetry.space_group_name_H-M   'P 1'
#
loop_
_entity.id
_entity.type
_entity.pdbx_description
1 polymer ?
#
loop_
_entity_poly.entity_id
_entity_poly.type
_entity_poly.pdbx_seq_one_letter_code
_entity_poly.pdbx_strand_id
1 'polypeptide(L)'
;YLLAWTRADKSMRNKPGDDSAARWSLQQAYTTQGPSGESLVAFSFDPVGASLFGDLTGRHRPESPNGPFDLVAVLDNKVISNASLRDRIGAHGTISGGGAGGFSRAELDYLVRTLNAGALPAQLDEEPLVERTVGPQLGADNLRAGFIACLFGIVIVGIFLIGYYFLAGVVALAAVLLNILLILAGMSALGATFTLAGVAGIILTIGMAVDSNVLIFERLREEQQRGLSLRMAMRNAYDRAFSAILDSNVTAAITGVILYAIGTEDVKGFGLTLLLGIVASLFTSLFVTKTIFAWLINHRGVDRLGSLPLRFPKWDQMLKPNIDWMGKRYIFLGASAAFIAVGLILFGVNFAKGRVLDIEFAGGTVVQFNL
;
A
#
# COMPACT_ATOMS: atom_id res chain seq x y z
N TYR A 1 24.66 28.44 26.37
CA TYR A 1 25.24 29.66 26.97
C TYR A 1 25.45 30.69 25.86
N LEU A 2 24.83 31.87 25.99
CA LEU A 2 24.83 32.94 24.98
C LEU A 2 25.81 34.03 25.48
N LEU A 3 26.90 34.28 24.75
CA LEU A 3 28.00 35.17 25.22
C LEU A 3 28.02 36.57 24.58
N ALA A 4 27.13 36.87 23.63
CA ALA A 4 26.86 38.24 23.19
C ALA A 4 25.47 38.36 22.54
N TRP A 5 24.66 39.30 23.03
CA TRP A 5 23.41 39.78 22.43
C TRP A 5 23.41 41.30 22.58
N THR A 6 23.27 42.05 21.49
CA THR A 6 23.61 43.48 21.54
C THR A 6 22.43 44.44 21.60
N ARG A 7 21.18 44.04 21.24
CA ARG A 7 19.86 44.62 21.64
C ARG A 7 18.72 44.04 20.77
N ALA A 8 17.47 44.09 21.25
CA ALA A 8 16.28 43.64 20.52
C ALA A 8 15.83 44.60 19.38
N ASP A 9 16.27 45.85 19.42
CA ASP A 9 15.91 46.94 18.50
C ASP A 9 16.58 46.84 17.11
N LYS A 10 17.43 45.83 16.89
CA LYS A 10 18.22 45.63 15.66
C LYS A 10 18.05 44.23 15.06
N SER A 11 16.84 43.68 15.06
CA SER A 11 16.58 42.40 14.40
C SER A 11 15.26 42.41 13.65
N MET A 12 15.27 41.78 12.47
CA MET A 12 14.07 41.47 11.71
C MET A 12 13.79 39.98 11.90
N ARG A 13 12.73 39.66 12.64
CA ARG A 13 12.34 38.28 12.95
C ARG A 13 10.98 37.99 12.32
N ASN A 14 10.82 36.77 11.82
CA ASN A 14 9.53 36.25 11.40
C ASN A 14 9.20 35.09 12.34
N LYS A 15 8.53 35.40 13.45
CA LYS A 15 8.09 34.39 14.43
C LYS A 15 6.56 34.38 14.46
N PRO A 16 5.91 33.22 14.27
CA PRO A 16 4.47 33.09 14.48
C PRO A 16 4.09 33.51 15.91
N GLY A 17 3.12 34.42 16.05
CA GLY A 17 2.63 34.91 17.35
C GLY A 17 3.28 36.18 17.89
N ASP A 18 4.20 36.82 17.15
CA ASP A 18 4.71 38.15 17.49
C ASP A 18 3.84 39.24 16.84
N ASP A 19 2.82 39.70 17.54
CA ASP A 19 1.85 40.72 17.06
C ASP A 19 2.46 42.15 17.02
N SER A 20 3.71 42.31 17.42
CA SER A 20 4.36 43.63 17.56
C SER A 20 5.13 44.10 16.31
N ALA A 21 5.35 43.22 15.33
CA ALA A 21 6.07 43.53 14.09
C ALA A 21 5.16 43.39 12.85
N ALA A 22 5.29 44.30 11.89
CA ALA A 22 4.58 44.21 10.62
C ALA A 22 4.92 42.87 9.92
N ARG A 23 3.88 42.09 9.60
CA ARG A 23 4.03 40.78 8.95
C ARG A 23 4.70 40.96 7.59
N TRP A 24 5.90 40.43 7.45
CA TRP A 24 6.66 40.34 6.21
C TRP A 24 6.85 38.88 5.83
N SER A 25 7.00 38.61 4.55
CA SER A 25 7.18 37.26 4.02
C SER A 25 8.35 37.22 3.04
N LEU A 26 9.04 36.08 3.05
CA LEU A 26 10.03 35.75 2.03
C LEU A 26 9.26 35.12 0.87
N GLN A 27 9.17 35.82 -0.25
CA GLN A 27 8.41 35.38 -1.42
C GLN A 27 9.06 34.19 -2.11
N GLN A 28 10.39 34.19 -2.17
CA GLN A 28 11.14 33.13 -2.83
C GLN A 28 12.59 33.09 -2.35
N ALA A 29 13.13 31.90 -2.21
CA ALA A 29 14.56 31.61 -2.13
C ALA A 29 14.98 30.75 -3.34
N TYR A 30 16.15 31.01 -3.91
CA TYR A 30 16.70 30.26 -5.04
C TYR A 30 18.23 30.28 -5.03
N THR A 31 18.83 29.28 -5.67
CA THR A 31 20.29 29.18 -5.80
C THR A 31 20.81 30.16 -6.84
N THR A 32 21.91 30.85 -6.54
CA THR A 32 22.64 31.71 -7.48
C THR A 32 24.15 31.51 -7.34
N GLN A 33 24.93 32.02 -8.29
CA GLN A 33 26.39 32.02 -8.21
C GLN A 33 26.91 33.43 -7.98
N GLY A 34 27.91 33.55 -7.12
CA GLY A 34 28.60 34.80 -6.88
C GLY A 34 29.66 35.12 -7.94
N PRO A 35 30.26 36.32 -7.89
CA PRO A 35 31.23 36.78 -8.88
C PRO A 35 32.51 35.93 -8.97
N SER A 36 32.86 35.20 -7.89
CA SER A 36 34.01 34.28 -7.85
C SER A 36 33.62 32.81 -8.10
N GLY A 37 32.37 32.54 -8.52
CA GLY A 37 31.85 31.20 -8.82
C GLY A 37 31.37 30.42 -7.59
N GLU A 38 31.32 31.05 -6.43
CA GLU A 38 30.81 30.49 -5.19
C GLU A 38 29.29 30.29 -5.25
N SER A 39 28.79 29.22 -4.64
CA SER A 39 27.36 28.96 -4.60
C SER A 39 26.69 29.70 -3.44
N LEU A 40 25.67 30.49 -3.76
CA LEU A 40 24.96 31.38 -2.84
C LEU A 40 23.45 31.09 -2.86
N VAL A 41 22.76 31.51 -1.80
CA VAL A 41 21.29 31.48 -1.75
C VAL A 41 20.76 32.90 -1.91
N ALA A 42 20.07 33.19 -3.00
CA ALA A 42 19.36 34.45 -3.19
C ALA A 42 17.95 34.37 -2.59
N PHE A 43 17.45 35.50 -2.10
CA PHE A 43 16.08 35.60 -1.60
C PHE A 43 15.39 36.89 -2.07
N SER A 44 14.06 36.84 -2.09
CA SER A 44 13.19 37.99 -2.37
C SER A 44 12.17 38.18 -1.25
N PHE A 45 12.02 39.40 -0.77
CA PHE A 45 10.96 39.78 0.17
C PHE A 45 9.72 40.29 -0.55
N ASP A 46 8.60 40.30 0.18
CA ASP A 46 7.44 41.11 -0.18
C ASP A 46 7.71 42.62 0.00
N PRO A 47 6.85 43.51 -0.53
CA PRO A 47 7.09 44.96 -0.44
C PRO A 47 7.24 45.47 1.00
N VAL A 48 6.58 44.84 1.97
CA VAL A 48 6.67 45.18 3.40
C VAL A 48 8.04 44.80 3.94
N GLY A 49 8.49 43.57 3.71
CA GLY A 49 9.81 43.07 4.11
C GLY A 49 10.94 43.82 3.44
N ALA A 50 10.81 44.15 2.16
CA ALA A 50 11.78 44.96 1.43
C ALA A 50 12.00 46.34 2.06
N SER A 51 10.93 46.98 2.52
CA SER A 51 10.98 48.28 3.21
C SER A 51 11.64 48.15 4.58
N LEU A 52 11.18 47.20 5.40
CA LEU A 52 11.71 46.95 6.74
C LEU A 52 13.21 46.58 6.72
N PHE A 53 13.59 45.65 5.85
CA PHE A 53 14.98 45.20 5.71
C PHE A 53 15.86 46.29 5.10
N GLY A 54 15.32 47.05 4.14
CA GLY A 54 15.98 48.21 3.56
C GLY A 54 16.25 49.30 4.59
N ASP A 55 15.32 49.56 5.51
CA ASP A 55 15.49 50.55 6.56
C ASP A 55 16.47 50.07 7.64
N LEU A 56 16.40 48.78 8.00
CA LEU A 56 17.32 48.17 8.96
C LEU A 56 18.77 48.23 8.45
N THR A 57 19.00 47.78 7.21
CA THR A 57 20.34 47.78 6.60
C THR A 57 20.82 49.19 6.27
N GLY A 58 19.92 50.09 5.85
CA GLY A 58 20.25 51.48 5.55
C GLY A 58 20.71 52.29 6.77
N ARG A 59 20.09 52.09 7.94
CA ARG A 59 20.47 52.77 9.19
C ARG A 59 21.77 52.25 9.82
N HIS A 60 22.22 51.06 9.42
CA HIS A 60 23.39 50.38 9.99
C HIS A 60 24.51 50.18 8.96
N ARG A 61 24.55 51.03 7.92
CA ARG A 61 25.61 51.01 6.92
C ARG A 61 26.97 51.32 7.57
N PRO A 62 28.03 50.55 7.28
CA PRO A 62 29.35 50.88 7.79
C PRO A 62 29.86 52.21 7.19
N GLU A 63 30.43 53.07 8.03
CA GLU A 63 31.02 54.35 7.60
C GLU A 63 32.32 54.17 6.80
N SER A 64 32.91 52.97 6.83
CA SER A 64 34.11 52.58 6.08
C SER A 64 33.88 51.22 5.41
N PRO A 65 34.45 50.94 4.22
CA PRO A 65 34.31 49.63 3.54
C PRO A 65 34.73 48.42 4.38
N ASN A 66 35.53 48.62 5.43
CA ASN A 66 35.98 47.60 6.39
C ASN A 66 35.36 47.78 7.79
N GLY A 67 34.22 48.45 7.90
CA GLY A 67 33.53 48.66 9.18
C GLY A 67 32.94 47.36 9.76
N PRO A 68 32.80 47.26 11.10
CA PRO A 68 32.54 46.00 11.81
C PRO A 68 31.06 45.56 11.83
N PHE A 69 30.27 45.91 10.82
CA PHE A 69 28.84 45.57 10.81
C PHE A 69 28.59 44.22 10.13
N ASP A 70 28.66 43.19 10.96
CA ASP A 70 28.33 41.82 10.60
C ASP A 70 26.81 41.62 10.61
N LEU A 71 26.26 41.21 9.47
CA LEU A 71 24.89 40.73 9.34
C LEU A 71 24.89 39.21 9.48
N VAL A 72 24.18 38.73 10.49
CA VAL A 72 24.11 37.31 10.81
C VAL A 72 22.74 36.76 10.42
N ALA A 73 22.71 35.77 9.53
CA ALA A 73 21.50 35.02 9.22
C ALA A 73 21.40 33.81 10.15
N VAL A 74 20.26 33.67 10.83
CA VAL A 74 19.99 32.61 11.81
C VAL A 74 18.78 31.81 11.36
N LEU A 75 18.91 30.48 11.34
CA LEU A 75 17.85 29.53 11.04
C LEU A 75 17.82 28.49 12.16
N ASP A 76 16.65 28.25 12.77
CA ASP A 76 16.48 27.32 13.91
C ASP A 76 17.52 27.49 15.03
N ASN A 77 17.78 28.74 15.42
CA ASN A 77 18.79 29.14 16.40
C ASN A 77 20.25 28.78 16.03
N LYS A 78 20.52 28.39 14.79
CA LYS A 78 21.86 28.16 14.25
C LYS A 78 22.25 29.29 13.29
N VAL A 79 23.49 29.76 13.41
CA VAL A 79 24.05 30.76 12.49
C VAL A 79 24.38 30.06 11.17
N ILE A 80 23.69 30.44 10.09
CA ILE A 80 23.91 29.87 8.75
C ILE A 80 24.79 30.76 7.87
N SER A 81 24.90 32.05 8.20
CA SER A 81 25.75 33.01 7.50
C SER A 81 26.20 34.10 8.47
N ASN A 82 27.47 34.48 8.36
CA ASN A 82 28.02 35.70 8.93
C ASN A 82 28.69 36.48 7.80
N ALA A 83 28.02 37.51 7.30
CA ALA A 83 28.50 38.29 6.17
C ALA A 83 28.58 39.79 6.56
N SER A 84 29.64 40.46 6.11
CA SER A 84 29.79 41.90 6.29
C SER A 84 28.75 42.67 5.47
N LEU A 85 27.97 43.55 6.09
CA LEU A 85 27.01 44.40 5.41
C LEU A 85 27.74 45.51 4.63
N ARG A 86 27.71 45.47 3.30
CA ARG A 86 28.39 46.48 2.45
C ARG A 86 27.49 47.64 2.05
N ASP A 87 26.28 47.31 1.57
CA ASP A 87 25.30 48.26 1.05
C ASP A 87 23.89 47.94 1.58
N ARG A 88 22.97 48.91 1.41
CA ARG A 88 21.56 48.74 1.73
C ARG A 88 20.96 47.59 0.92
N ILE A 89 20.34 46.63 1.59
CA ILE A 89 19.67 45.49 0.95
C ILE A 89 18.17 45.74 0.99
N GLY A 90 17.55 45.85 -0.18
CA GLY A 90 16.11 46.09 -0.33
C GLY A 90 15.32 44.80 -0.49
N ALA A 91 14.59 44.68 -1.59
CA ALA A 91 13.73 43.52 -1.88
C ALA A 91 14.50 42.22 -2.15
N HIS A 92 15.73 42.31 -2.67
CA HIS A 92 16.55 41.16 -3.04
C HIS A 92 17.87 41.17 -2.28
N GLY A 93 18.29 40.00 -1.81
CA GLY A 93 19.57 39.80 -1.15
C GLY A 93 20.15 38.43 -1.44
N THR A 94 21.41 38.24 -1.04
CA THR A 94 22.10 36.95 -1.13
C THR A 94 22.66 36.57 0.24
N ILE A 95 22.60 35.28 0.53
CA ILE A 95 23.19 34.64 1.70
C ILE A 95 24.43 33.91 1.21
N SER A 96 25.58 34.28 1.77
CA SER A 96 26.86 33.62 1.54
C SER A 96 27.28 32.82 2.77
N GLY A 97 27.96 31.69 2.58
CA GLY A 97 28.37 30.80 3.67
C GLY A 97 29.14 29.58 3.12
N GLY A 98 29.44 28.60 3.97
CA GLY A 98 30.09 27.34 3.53
C GLY A 98 31.61 27.42 3.29
N GLY A 99 32.27 28.50 3.67
CA GLY A 99 33.72 28.69 3.50
C GLY A 99 34.11 29.22 2.11
N ALA A 100 35.37 29.01 1.70
CA ALA A 100 35.95 29.64 0.50
C ALA A 100 35.31 29.22 -0.84
N GLY A 101 34.46 28.18 -0.85
CA GLY A 101 33.78 27.66 -2.05
C GLY A 101 32.25 27.87 -2.09
N GLY A 102 31.66 28.51 -1.08
CA GLY A 102 30.20 28.62 -0.96
C GLY A 102 29.54 27.38 -0.33
N PHE A 103 28.21 27.32 -0.36
CA PHE A 103 27.45 26.19 0.16
C PHE A 103 27.61 24.94 -0.73
N SER A 104 27.64 23.76 -0.11
CA SER A 104 27.53 22.50 -0.84
C SER A 104 26.14 22.34 -1.47
N ARG A 105 26.03 21.47 -2.48
CA ARG A 105 24.74 21.22 -3.17
C ARG A 105 23.62 20.77 -2.22
N ALA A 106 23.96 19.91 -1.25
CA ALA A 106 23.00 19.44 -0.24
C ALA A 106 22.54 20.59 0.69
N GLU A 107 23.46 21.49 1.07
CA GLU A 107 23.12 22.65 1.90
C GLU A 107 22.27 23.67 1.13
N LEU A 108 22.55 23.91 -0.15
CA LEU A 108 21.73 24.78 -1.00
C LEU A 108 20.30 24.24 -1.11
N ASP A 109 20.16 22.96 -1.42
CA ASP A 109 18.85 22.32 -1.54
C ASP A 109 18.08 22.37 -0.22
N TYR A 110 18.75 22.16 0.91
CA TYR A 110 18.16 22.30 2.24
C TYR A 110 17.73 23.75 2.52
N LEU A 111 18.62 24.73 2.38
CA LEU A 111 18.33 26.14 2.67
C LEU A 111 17.22 26.69 1.78
N VAL A 112 17.24 26.41 0.48
CA VAL A 112 16.20 26.85 -0.46
C VAL A 112 14.85 26.23 -0.12
N ARG A 113 14.80 24.93 0.22
CA ARG A 113 13.55 24.27 0.62
C ARG A 113 13.01 24.84 1.93
N THR A 114 13.86 24.99 2.94
CA THR A 114 13.45 25.49 4.26
C THR A 114 13.00 26.95 4.20
N LEU A 115 13.72 27.82 3.48
CA LEU A 115 13.36 29.24 3.35
C LEU A 115 12.05 29.43 2.56
N ASN A 116 11.79 28.62 1.52
CA ASN A 116 10.53 28.66 0.78
C ASN A 116 9.36 28.05 1.57
N ALA A 117 9.61 27.06 2.43
CA ALA A 117 8.59 26.47 3.29
C ALA A 117 8.10 27.44 4.38
N GLY A 118 8.97 28.37 4.79
CA GLY A 118 8.67 29.38 5.81
C GLY A 118 8.71 28.81 7.23
N ALA A 119 8.34 29.64 8.21
CA ALA A 119 8.28 29.22 9.61
C ALA A 119 6.99 28.42 9.86
N LEU A 120 7.11 27.25 10.48
CA LEU A 120 5.95 26.46 10.90
C LEU A 120 5.15 27.23 11.97
N PRO A 121 3.80 27.25 11.89
CA PRO A 121 2.96 27.99 12.84
C PRO A 121 3.02 27.45 14.28
N ALA A 122 3.48 26.22 14.45
CA ALA A 122 3.71 25.56 15.72
C ALA A 122 4.98 24.69 15.64
N GLN A 123 5.61 24.46 16.81
CA GLN A 123 6.67 23.46 16.91
C GLN A 123 6.04 22.07 16.76
N LEU A 124 6.56 21.29 15.81
CA LEU A 124 6.27 19.87 15.74
C LEU A 124 7.09 19.17 16.84
N ASP A 125 6.51 18.17 17.49
CA ASP A 125 7.27 17.31 18.38
C ASP A 125 8.38 16.61 17.58
N GLU A 126 9.59 16.59 18.13
CA GLU A 126 10.77 16.02 17.46
C GLU A 126 10.62 14.50 17.23
N GLU A 127 9.81 13.84 18.06
CA GLU A 127 9.49 12.42 17.95
C GLU A 127 8.13 12.25 17.26
N PRO A 128 8.09 11.70 16.04
CA PRO A 128 6.82 11.44 15.36
C PRO A 128 5.98 10.44 16.16
N LEU A 129 4.66 10.66 16.22
CA LEU A 129 3.73 9.75 16.91
C LEU A 129 3.82 8.30 16.43
N VAL A 130 4.13 8.11 15.13
CA VAL A 130 4.38 6.81 14.51
C VAL A 130 5.41 7.01 13.38
N GLU A 131 6.49 6.24 13.41
CA GLU A 131 7.45 6.15 12.31
C GLU A 131 7.52 4.70 11.80
N ARG A 132 7.39 4.52 10.49
CA ARG A 132 7.61 3.24 9.81
C ARG A 132 8.65 3.42 8.71
N THR A 133 9.85 2.91 8.97
CA THR A 133 10.94 2.91 7.99
C THR A 133 11.20 1.49 7.53
N VAL A 134 10.83 1.21 6.27
CA VAL A 134 11.01 -0.11 5.66
C VAL A 134 12.09 -0.02 4.59
N GLY A 135 13.11 -0.87 4.71
CA GLY A 135 14.20 -0.94 3.74
C GLY A 135 13.71 -1.44 2.37
N PRO A 136 14.17 -0.87 1.25
CA PRO A 136 13.78 -1.31 -0.10
C PRO A 136 14.03 -2.80 -0.36
N GLN A 137 15.07 -3.37 0.27
CA GLN A 137 15.40 -4.80 0.16
C GLN A 137 14.29 -5.69 0.73
N LEU A 138 13.75 -5.35 1.90
CA LEU A 138 12.67 -6.12 2.54
C LEU A 138 11.40 -6.12 1.66
N GLY A 139 11.11 -4.98 1.02
CA GLY A 139 10.03 -4.88 0.04
C GLY A 139 10.25 -5.79 -1.18
N ALA A 140 11.47 -5.81 -1.72
CA ALA A 140 11.82 -6.66 -2.86
C ALA A 140 11.75 -8.16 -2.52
N ASP A 141 12.20 -8.55 -1.33
CA ASP A 141 12.15 -9.93 -0.86
C ASP A 141 10.72 -10.40 -0.63
N ASN A 142 9.88 -9.57 -0.01
CA ASN A 142 8.45 -9.85 0.17
C ASN A 142 7.72 -9.97 -1.17
N LEU A 143 8.04 -9.11 -2.15
CA LEU A 143 7.48 -9.20 -3.50
C LEU A 143 7.87 -10.51 -4.18
N ARG A 144 9.15 -10.91 -4.10
CA ARG A 144 9.63 -12.18 -4.66
C ARG A 144 8.98 -13.38 -3.98
N ALA A 145 8.90 -13.38 -2.66
CA ALA A 145 8.25 -14.44 -1.90
C ALA A 145 6.76 -14.57 -2.27
N GLY A 146 6.06 -13.43 -2.37
CA GLY A 146 4.67 -13.38 -2.81
C GLY A 146 4.48 -13.91 -4.24
N PHE A 147 5.35 -13.53 -5.18
CA PHE A 147 5.31 -14.03 -6.55
C PHE A 147 5.54 -15.54 -6.62
N ILE A 148 6.53 -16.06 -5.88
CA ILE A 148 6.82 -17.48 -5.79
C ILE A 148 5.62 -18.24 -5.20
N ALA A 149 5.02 -17.73 -4.11
CA ALA A 149 3.84 -18.32 -3.50
C ALA A 149 2.64 -18.39 -4.48
N CYS A 150 2.37 -17.30 -5.21
CA CYS A 150 1.34 -17.28 -6.26
C CYS A 150 1.63 -18.31 -7.36
N LEU A 151 2.88 -18.40 -7.82
CA LEU A 151 3.27 -19.36 -8.86
C LEU A 151 3.06 -20.80 -8.41
N PHE A 152 3.54 -21.15 -7.21
CA PHE A 152 3.31 -22.48 -6.64
C PHE A 152 1.81 -22.78 -6.47
N GLY A 153 1.03 -21.79 -6.00
CA GLY A 153 -0.43 -21.90 -5.89
C GLY A 153 -1.09 -22.24 -7.23
N ILE A 154 -0.78 -21.49 -8.29
CA ILE A 154 -1.32 -21.73 -9.64
C ILE A 154 -0.90 -23.10 -10.18
N VAL A 155 0.34 -23.51 -9.98
CA VAL A 155 0.85 -24.80 -10.48
C VAL A 155 0.16 -25.96 -9.77
N ILE A 156 0.08 -25.95 -8.43
CA ILE A 156 -0.54 -27.02 -7.65
C ILE A 156 -2.04 -27.11 -7.98
N VAL A 157 -2.74 -25.98 -7.99
CA VAL A 157 -4.15 -25.90 -8.38
C VAL A 157 -4.35 -26.38 -9.83
N GLY A 158 -3.47 -25.97 -10.74
CA GLY A 158 -3.51 -26.37 -12.15
C GLY A 158 -3.36 -27.88 -12.32
N ILE A 159 -2.39 -28.49 -11.62
CA ILE A 159 -2.20 -29.95 -11.62
C ILE A 159 -3.47 -30.65 -11.11
N PHE A 160 -4.04 -30.18 -10.01
CA PHE A 160 -5.27 -30.73 -9.46
C PHE A 160 -6.44 -30.63 -10.44
N LEU A 161 -6.69 -29.44 -10.99
CA LEU A 161 -7.81 -29.19 -11.92
C LEU A 161 -7.68 -30.00 -13.20
N ILE A 162 -6.51 -29.99 -13.83
CA ILE A 162 -6.27 -30.74 -15.07
C ILE A 162 -6.31 -32.25 -14.79
N GLY A 163 -5.76 -32.70 -13.67
CA GLY A 163 -5.79 -34.11 -13.28
C GLY A 163 -7.21 -34.62 -13.02
N TYR A 164 -8.04 -33.86 -12.29
CA TYR A 164 -9.37 -34.29 -11.91
C TYR A 164 -10.43 -34.01 -12.99
N TYR A 165 -10.40 -32.86 -13.64
CA TYR A 165 -11.42 -32.41 -14.60
C TYR A 165 -10.97 -32.44 -16.08
N PHE A 166 -9.74 -32.88 -16.38
CA PHE A 166 -9.19 -32.95 -17.74
C PHE A 166 -9.39 -31.63 -18.53
N LEU A 167 -10.18 -31.67 -19.61
CA LEU A 167 -10.45 -30.53 -20.48
C LEU A 167 -11.18 -29.38 -19.75
N ALA A 168 -12.14 -29.70 -18.87
CA ALA A 168 -12.78 -28.70 -18.02
C ALA A 168 -11.77 -28.07 -17.05
N GLY A 169 -10.79 -28.85 -16.58
CA GLY A 169 -9.69 -28.35 -15.76
C GLY A 169 -8.83 -27.31 -16.46
N VAL A 170 -8.52 -27.52 -17.75
CA VAL A 170 -7.76 -26.55 -18.57
C VAL A 170 -8.57 -25.25 -18.73
N VAL A 171 -9.87 -25.34 -18.96
CA VAL A 171 -10.76 -24.17 -19.08
C VAL A 171 -10.82 -23.39 -17.76
N ALA A 172 -10.92 -24.09 -16.62
CA ALA A 172 -10.88 -23.44 -15.31
C ALA A 172 -9.54 -22.77 -15.03
N LEU A 173 -8.41 -23.41 -15.36
CA LEU A 173 -7.11 -22.79 -15.19
C LEU A 173 -6.96 -21.51 -16.03
N ALA A 174 -7.46 -21.52 -17.28
CA ALA A 174 -7.49 -20.33 -18.12
C ALA A 174 -8.37 -19.22 -17.51
N ALA A 175 -9.51 -19.58 -16.92
CA ALA A 175 -10.38 -18.63 -16.22
C ALA A 175 -9.70 -18.03 -14.98
N VAL A 176 -8.98 -18.83 -14.20
CA VAL A 176 -8.20 -18.35 -13.04
C VAL A 176 -7.08 -17.40 -13.48
N LEU A 177 -6.35 -17.73 -14.55
CA LEU A 177 -5.31 -16.85 -15.09
C LEU A 177 -5.89 -15.52 -15.57
N LEU A 178 -7.03 -15.57 -16.26
CA LEU A 178 -7.74 -14.37 -16.68
C LEU A 178 -8.25 -13.57 -15.48
N ASN A 179 -8.71 -14.22 -14.42
CA ASN A 179 -9.12 -13.57 -13.18
C ASN A 179 -7.95 -12.76 -12.58
N ILE A 180 -6.78 -13.37 -12.41
CA ILE A 180 -5.58 -12.67 -11.91
C ILE A 180 -5.25 -11.47 -12.79
N LEU A 181 -5.31 -11.63 -14.12
CA LEU A 181 -5.07 -10.53 -15.06
C LEU A 181 -6.07 -9.39 -14.86
N LEU A 182 -7.36 -9.70 -14.68
CA LEU A 182 -8.40 -8.70 -14.46
C LEU A 182 -8.24 -7.98 -13.12
N ILE A 183 -7.80 -8.68 -12.06
CA ILE A 183 -7.46 -8.05 -10.77
C ILE A 183 -6.33 -7.04 -10.97
N LEU A 184 -5.23 -7.46 -11.60
CA LEU A 184 -4.07 -6.59 -11.83
C LEU A 184 -4.42 -5.40 -12.73
N ALA A 185 -5.22 -5.63 -13.78
CA ALA A 185 -5.72 -4.57 -14.65
C ALA A 185 -6.62 -3.58 -13.88
N GLY A 186 -7.52 -4.07 -13.04
CA GLY A 186 -8.37 -3.25 -12.18
C GLY A 186 -7.58 -2.42 -11.18
N MET A 187 -6.57 -3.00 -10.52
CA MET A 187 -5.67 -2.28 -9.64
C MET A 187 -4.91 -1.18 -10.38
N SER A 188 -4.36 -1.51 -11.55
CA SER A 188 -3.62 -0.55 -12.38
C SER A 188 -4.52 0.60 -12.86
N ALA A 189 -5.77 0.31 -13.22
CA ALA A 189 -6.72 1.32 -13.69
C ALA A 189 -7.13 2.30 -12.59
N LEU A 190 -7.20 1.83 -11.34
CA LEU A 190 -7.56 2.63 -10.17
C LEU A 190 -6.36 3.35 -9.53
N GLY A 191 -5.13 3.13 -10.03
CA GLY A 191 -3.91 3.63 -9.39
C GLY A 191 -3.71 3.07 -7.98
N ALA A 192 -4.21 1.86 -7.73
CA ALA A 192 -4.20 1.26 -6.41
C ALA A 192 -2.80 0.79 -5.99
N THR A 193 -2.48 0.96 -4.71
CA THR A 193 -1.20 0.52 -4.14
C THR A 193 -1.13 -1.00 -4.06
N PHE A 194 -0.04 -1.58 -4.54
CA PHE A 194 0.23 -3.01 -4.45
C PHE A 194 0.90 -3.35 -3.11
N THR A 195 0.10 -3.69 -2.10
CA THR A 195 0.58 -4.01 -0.75
C THR A 195 0.83 -5.51 -0.57
N LEU A 196 1.61 -5.88 0.45
CA LEU A 196 1.83 -7.30 0.80
C LEU A 196 0.52 -8.02 1.15
N ALA A 197 -0.37 -7.35 1.88
CA ALA A 197 -1.69 -7.88 2.17
C ALA A 197 -2.54 -8.00 0.89
N GLY A 198 -2.38 -7.09 -0.08
CA GLY A 198 -2.99 -7.21 -1.40
C GLY A 198 -2.59 -8.51 -2.13
N VAL A 199 -1.33 -8.94 -2.01
CA VAL A 199 -0.88 -10.25 -2.55
C VAL A 199 -1.63 -11.40 -1.90
N ALA A 200 -1.82 -11.38 -0.58
CA ALA A 200 -2.62 -12.39 0.12
C ALA A 200 -4.08 -12.40 -0.36
N GLY A 201 -4.65 -11.23 -0.67
CA GLY A 201 -5.97 -11.10 -1.29
C GLY A 201 -6.03 -11.79 -2.66
N ILE A 202 -5.02 -11.59 -3.51
CA ILE A 202 -4.90 -12.30 -4.80
C ILE A 202 -4.86 -13.82 -4.58
N ILE A 203 -4.04 -14.31 -3.65
CA ILE A 203 -3.96 -15.75 -3.35
C ILE A 203 -5.31 -16.31 -2.90
N LEU A 204 -6.01 -15.60 -2.02
CA LEU A 204 -7.35 -15.98 -1.57
C LEU A 204 -8.35 -16.03 -2.75
N THR A 205 -8.30 -15.05 -3.65
CA THR A 205 -9.18 -15.00 -4.82
C THR A 205 -8.92 -16.14 -5.80
N ILE A 206 -7.68 -16.63 -5.92
CA ILE A 206 -7.38 -17.84 -6.71
C ILE A 206 -8.17 -19.04 -6.15
N GLY A 207 -8.17 -19.24 -4.83
CA GLY A 207 -8.93 -20.31 -4.19
C GLY A 207 -10.43 -20.21 -4.43
N MET A 208 -11.00 -19.02 -4.26
CA MET A 208 -12.44 -18.79 -4.49
C MET A 208 -12.84 -18.91 -5.97
N ALA A 209 -11.97 -18.48 -6.89
CA ALA A 209 -12.19 -18.63 -8.32
C ALA A 209 -12.20 -20.12 -8.74
N VAL A 210 -11.35 -20.93 -8.11
CA VAL A 210 -11.35 -22.38 -8.31
C VAL A 210 -12.62 -23.01 -7.77
N ASP A 211 -13.03 -22.65 -6.55
CA ASP A 211 -14.24 -23.18 -5.89
C ASP A 211 -15.50 -22.98 -6.76
N SER A 212 -15.69 -21.77 -7.30
CA SER A 212 -16.81 -21.46 -8.19
C SER A 212 -16.82 -22.35 -9.45
N ASN A 213 -15.65 -22.61 -10.03
CA ASN A 213 -15.53 -23.49 -11.20
C ASN A 213 -15.79 -24.97 -10.84
N VAL A 214 -15.27 -25.44 -9.70
CA VAL A 214 -15.49 -26.80 -9.20
C VAL A 214 -16.97 -27.07 -8.97
N LEU A 215 -17.71 -26.13 -8.37
CA LEU A 215 -19.14 -26.26 -8.15
C LEU A 215 -19.92 -26.42 -9.47
N ILE A 216 -19.60 -25.60 -10.48
CA ILE A 216 -20.21 -25.70 -11.82
C ILE A 216 -19.91 -27.07 -12.43
N PHE A 217 -18.67 -27.55 -12.31
CA PHE A 217 -18.24 -28.79 -12.93
C PHE A 217 -18.82 -30.04 -12.26
N GLU A 218 -18.92 -30.06 -10.94
CA GLU A 218 -19.64 -31.13 -10.25
C GLU A 218 -21.12 -31.12 -10.60
N ARG A 219 -21.76 -29.94 -10.66
CA ARG A 219 -23.15 -29.85 -11.11
C ARG A 219 -23.33 -30.34 -12.55
N LEU A 220 -22.41 -29.96 -13.44
CA LEU A 220 -22.40 -30.43 -14.83
C LEU A 220 -22.25 -31.94 -14.92
N ARG A 221 -21.34 -32.50 -14.12
CA ARG A 221 -21.11 -33.94 -14.02
C ARG A 221 -22.36 -34.67 -13.52
N GLU A 222 -23.04 -34.17 -12.49
CA GLU A 222 -24.29 -34.76 -11.99
C GLU A 222 -25.37 -34.79 -13.07
N GLU A 223 -25.55 -33.71 -13.83
CA GLU A 223 -26.53 -33.64 -14.92
C GLU A 223 -26.15 -34.57 -16.10
N GLN A 224 -24.85 -34.73 -16.39
CA GLN A 224 -24.37 -35.72 -17.37
C GLN A 224 -24.58 -37.18 -16.90
N GLN A 225 -24.43 -37.46 -15.60
CA GLN A 225 -24.71 -38.78 -15.02
C GLN A 225 -26.20 -39.14 -15.08
N ARG A 226 -27.09 -38.14 -15.09
CA ARG A 226 -28.53 -38.31 -15.34
C ARG A 226 -28.88 -38.58 -16.81
N GLY A 227 -27.89 -38.60 -17.70
CA GLY A 227 -28.07 -38.91 -19.12
C GLY A 227 -28.45 -37.72 -20.00
N LEU A 228 -28.40 -36.48 -19.48
CA LEU A 228 -28.69 -35.29 -20.27
C LEU A 228 -27.57 -35.02 -21.30
N SER A 229 -27.95 -34.45 -22.45
CA SER A 229 -26.97 -33.98 -23.44
C SER A 229 -26.10 -32.88 -22.84
N LEU A 230 -24.83 -32.77 -23.27
CA LEU A 230 -23.90 -31.80 -22.69
C LEU A 230 -24.42 -30.36 -22.76
N ARG A 231 -25.10 -29.97 -23.85
CA ARG A 231 -25.71 -28.63 -23.97
C ARG A 231 -26.77 -28.38 -22.90
N MET A 232 -27.65 -29.35 -22.65
CA MET A 232 -28.71 -29.24 -21.64
C MET A 232 -28.13 -29.32 -20.22
N ALA A 233 -27.17 -30.23 -20.00
CA ALA A 233 -26.47 -30.36 -18.74
C ALA A 233 -25.74 -29.06 -18.35
N MET A 234 -25.06 -28.40 -19.29
CA MET A 234 -24.45 -27.09 -19.05
C MET A 234 -25.47 -26.02 -18.71
N ARG A 235 -26.55 -25.89 -19.48
CA ARG A 235 -27.59 -24.90 -19.17
C ARG A 235 -28.10 -25.07 -17.73
N ASN A 236 -28.46 -26.29 -17.36
CA ASN A 236 -28.94 -26.60 -16.01
C ASN A 236 -27.87 -26.37 -14.94
N ALA A 237 -26.61 -26.69 -15.22
CA ALA A 237 -25.50 -26.52 -14.27
C ALA A 237 -25.25 -25.04 -13.98
N TYR A 238 -25.13 -24.20 -15.02
CA TYR A 238 -24.92 -22.76 -14.84
C TYR A 238 -26.14 -22.07 -14.20
N ASP A 239 -27.36 -22.43 -14.61
CA ASP A 239 -28.58 -21.81 -14.05
C ASP A 239 -28.72 -22.10 -12.54
N ARG A 240 -28.37 -23.31 -12.09
CA ARG A 240 -28.43 -23.68 -10.66
C ARG A 240 -27.22 -23.19 -9.87
N ALA A 241 -26.02 -23.23 -10.45
CA ALA A 241 -24.80 -22.79 -9.77
C ALA A 241 -24.78 -21.27 -9.58
N PHE A 242 -25.44 -20.51 -10.47
CA PHE A 242 -25.47 -19.04 -10.42
C PHE A 242 -25.90 -18.50 -9.06
N SER A 243 -27.02 -18.98 -8.50
CA SER A 243 -27.53 -18.45 -7.23
C SER A 243 -26.60 -18.78 -6.06
N ALA A 244 -26.04 -19.99 -6.03
CA ALA A 244 -25.11 -20.42 -4.98
C ALA A 244 -23.79 -19.65 -5.02
N ILE A 245 -23.24 -19.43 -6.23
CA ILE A 245 -22.00 -18.68 -6.43
C ILE A 245 -22.21 -17.21 -6.10
N LEU A 246 -23.34 -16.63 -6.52
CA LEU A 246 -23.62 -15.23 -6.21
C LEU A 246 -23.77 -15.02 -4.70
N ASP A 247 -24.49 -15.89 -4.00
CA ASP A 247 -24.70 -15.81 -2.55
C ASP A 247 -23.37 -15.89 -1.77
N SER A 248 -22.52 -16.87 -2.11
CA SER A 248 -21.21 -17.02 -1.46
C SER A 248 -20.29 -15.82 -1.73
N ASN A 249 -20.30 -15.28 -2.95
CA ASN A 249 -19.47 -14.12 -3.29
C ASN A 249 -20.00 -12.80 -2.70
N VAL A 250 -21.32 -12.63 -2.56
CA VAL A 250 -21.92 -11.43 -1.96
C VAL A 250 -21.51 -11.31 -0.49
N THR A 251 -21.54 -12.41 0.26
CA THR A 251 -21.10 -12.39 1.67
C THR A 251 -19.62 -12.00 1.80
N ALA A 252 -18.75 -12.55 0.95
CA ALA A 252 -17.34 -12.17 0.89
C ALA A 252 -17.13 -10.71 0.45
N ALA A 253 -17.95 -10.22 -0.49
CA ALA A 253 -17.88 -8.84 -0.96
C ALA A 253 -18.24 -7.85 0.15
N ILE A 254 -19.24 -8.16 1.00
CA ILE A 254 -19.57 -7.34 2.16
C ILE A 254 -18.36 -7.19 3.08
N THR A 255 -17.66 -8.29 3.37
CA THR A 255 -16.40 -8.24 4.15
C THR A 255 -15.34 -7.38 3.46
N GLY A 256 -15.14 -7.54 2.15
CA GLY A 256 -14.19 -6.73 1.37
C GLY A 256 -14.49 -5.23 1.43
N VAL A 257 -15.77 -4.84 1.33
CA VAL A 257 -16.21 -3.44 1.45
C VAL A 257 -15.88 -2.88 2.84
N ILE A 258 -16.18 -3.63 3.90
CA ILE A 258 -15.90 -3.19 5.28
C ILE A 258 -14.39 -3.00 5.50
N LEU A 259 -13.57 -3.96 5.03
CA LEU A 259 -12.12 -3.88 5.15
C LEU A 259 -11.54 -2.69 4.37
N TYR A 260 -12.07 -2.39 3.19
CA TYR A 260 -11.64 -1.23 2.42
C TYR A 260 -12.07 0.10 3.04
N ALA A 261 -13.28 0.17 3.60
CA ALA A 261 -13.81 1.40 4.18
C ALA A 261 -13.14 1.77 5.53
N ILE A 262 -12.90 0.78 6.39
CA ILE A 262 -12.48 1.00 7.78
C ILE A 262 -11.03 0.57 8.04
N GLY A 263 -10.44 -0.28 7.20
CA GLY A 263 -9.09 -0.82 7.41
C GLY A 263 -7.98 0.22 7.33
N THR A 264 -6.80 -0.12 7.87
CA THR A 264 -5.54 0.61 7.66
C THR A 264 -5.07 0.48 6.20
N GLU A 265 -4.12 1.31 5.76
CA GLU A 265 -3.64 1.27 4.36
C GLU A 265 -3.18 -0.11 3.90
N ASP A 266 -2.52 -0.88 4.77
CA ASP A 266 -2.13 -2.26 4.50
C ASP A 266 -3.37 -3.15 4.25
N VAL A 267 -4.39 -3.06 5.11
CA VAL A 267 -5.63 -3.84 5.03
C VAL A 267 -6.54 -3.40 3.88
N LYS A 268 -6.53 -2.12 3.53
CA LYS A 268 -7.28 -1.58 2.37
C LYS A 268 -6.85 -2.25 1.06
N GLY A 269 -5.54 -2.50 0.89
CA GLY A 269 -5.03 -3.23 -0.27
C GLY A 269 -5.60 -4.65 -0.38
N PHE A 270 -5.72 -5.35 0.76
CA PHE A 270 -6.40 -6.65 0.80
C PHE A 270 -7.90 -6.55 0.46
N GLY A 271 -8.62 -5.59 1.05
CA GLY A 271 -10.04 -5.40 0.78
C GLY A 271 -10.33 -5.09 -0.70
N LEU A 272 -9.51 -4.24 -1.32
CA LEU A 272 -9.67 -3.88 -2.73
C LEU A 272 -9.38 -5.06 -3.67
N THR A 273 -8.30 -5.79 -3.44
CA THR A 273 -7.95 -6.98 -4.24
C THR A 273 -9.02 -8.07 -4.12
N LEU A 274 -9.58 -8.26 -2.92
CA LEU A 274 -10.70 -9.17 -2.69
C LEU A 274 -11.93 -8.78 -3.52
N LEU A 275 -12.33 -7.51 -3.51
CA LEU A 275 -13.48 -7.01 -4.26
C LEU A 275 -13.30 -7.16 -5.77
N LEU A 276 -12.16 -6.73 -6.29
CA LEU A 276 -11.82 -6.89 -7.71
C LEU A 276 -11.80 -8.36 -8.11
N GLY A 277 -11.25 -9.22 -7.25
CA GLY A 277 -11.18 -10.66 -7.49
C GLY A 277 -12.54 -11.35 -7.47
N ILE A 278 -13.47 -10.90 -6.62
CA ILE A 278 -14.86 -11.40 -6.63
C ILE A 278 -15.55 -11.02 -7.93
N VAL A 279 -15.47 -9.76 -8.36
CA VAL A 279 -16.09 -9.31 -9.61
C VAL A 279 -15.49 -10.04 -10.82
N ALA A 280 -14.16 -10.15 -10.87
CA ALA A 280 -13.45 -10.90 -11.88
C ALA A 280 -13.79 -12.40 -11.83
N SER A 281 -13.95 -12.98 -10.65
CA SER A 281 -14.33 -14.39 -10.46
C SER A 281 -15.72 -14.68 -10.99
N LEU A 282 -16.70 -13.83 -10.66
CA LEU A 282 -18.07 -13.96 -11.16
C LEU A 282 -18.10 -13.87 -12.68
N PHE A 283 -17.39 -12.89 -13.26
CA PHE A 283 -17.30 -12.75 -14.71
C PHE A 283 -16.63 -13.97 -15.37
N THR A 284 -15.46 -14.39 -14.87
CA THR A 284 -14.71 -15.49 -15.48
C THR A 284 -15.42 -16.84 -15.33
N SER A 285 -15.96 -17.15 -14.15
CA SER A 285 -16.61 -18.43 -13.85
C SER A 285 -18.02 -18.58 -14.45
N LEU A 286 -18.77 -17.50 -14.67
CA LEU A 286 -20.14 -17.57 -15.19
C LEU A 286 -20.25 -17.23 -16.68
N PHE A 287 -19.43 -16.31 -17.17
CA PHE A 287 -19.48 -15.85 -18.56
C PHE A 287 -18.37 -16.47 -19.40
N VAL A 288 -17.10 -16.34 -18.99
CA VAL A 288 -15.96 -16.76 -19.83
C VAL A 288 -15.92 -18.28 -20.01
N THR A 289 -15.98 -19.04 -18.92
CA THR A 289 -16.02 -20.52 -18.99
C THR A 289 -17.21 -21.02 -19.80
N LYS A 290 -18.42 -20.48 -19.56
CA LYS A 290 -19.64 -20.80 -20.32
C LYS A 290 -19.45 -20.57 -21.82
N THR A 291 -18.82 -19.46 -22.18
CA THR A 291 -18.54 -19.09 -23.58
C THR A 291 -17.52 -20.03 -24.20
N ILE A 292 -16.44 -20.36 -23.48
CA ILE A 292 -15.43 -21.32 -23.93
C ILE A 292 -16.06 -22.69 -24.17
N PHE A 293 -16.90 -23.19 -23.25
CA PHE A 293 -17.56 -24.48 -23.45
C PHE A 293 -18.58 -24.44 -24.59
N ALA A 294 -19.36 -23.37 -24.73
CA ALA A 294 -20.28 -23.22 -25.86
C ALA A 294 -19.54 -23.24 -27.20
N TRP A 295 -18.40 -22.54 -27.29
CA TRP A 295 -17.54 -22.56 -28.46
C TRP A 295 -17.00 -23.98 -28.74
N LEU A 296 -16.53 -24.67 -27.71
CA LEU A 296 -15.95 -26.01 -27.79
C LEU A 296 -16.97 -27.06 -28.27
N ILE A 297 -18.22 -26.96 -27.83
CA ILE A 297 -19.30 -27.85 -28.28
C ILE A 297 -19.66 -27.57 -29.74
N ASN A 298 -19.78 -26.29 -30.11
CA ASN A 298 -20.25 -25.92 -31.45
C ASN A 298 -19.19 -26.13 -32.54
N HIS A 299 -17.90 -25.90 -32.24
CA HIS A 299 -16.83 -25.94 -33.24
C HIS A 299 -15.94 -27.18 -33.15
N ARG A 300 -15.80 -27.81 -31.98
CA ARG A 300 -14.97 -29.02 -31.80
C ARG A 300 -15.76 -30.30 -31.57
N GLY A 301 -17.10 -30.24 -31.58
CA GLY A 301 -17.96 -31.43 -31.45
C GLY A 301 -17.77 -32.18 -30.14
N VAL A 302 -17.40 -31.49 -29.05
CA VAL A 302 -17.25 -32.15 -27.74
C VAL A 302 -18.63 -32.48 -27.20
N ASP A 303 -19.00 -33.76 -27.21
CA ASP A 303 -20.32 -34.23 -26.78
C ASP A 303 -20.37 -34.68 -25.32
N ARG A 304 -19.19 -34.95 -24.71
CA ARG A 304 -19.07 -35.29 -23.29
C ARG A 304 -17.77 -34.70 -22.73
N LEU A 305 -17.88 -34.02 -21.60
CA LEU A 305 -16.72 -33.72 -20.76
C LEU A 305 -16.41 -34.93 -19.88
N GLY A 306 -15.12 -35.30 -19.83
CA GLY A 306 -14.63 -36.31 -18.93
C GLY A 306 -14.23 -35.69 -17.59
N SER A 307 -14.44 -36.42 -16.51
CA SER A 307 -13.82 -36.19 -15.20
C SER A 307 -13.25 -37.51 -14.69
N LEU A 308 -12.30 -37.44 -13.75
CA LEU A 308 -11.61 -38.61 -13.21
C LEU A 308 -12.59 -39.68 -12.68
N PRO A 309 -13.66 -39.33 -11.95
CA PRO A 309 -14.67 -40.30 -11.52
C PRO A 309 -15.54 -40.87 -12.66
N LEU A 310 -15.79 -40.10 -13.73
CA LEU A 310 -16.53 -40.59 -14.91
C LEU A 310 -15.70 -41.60 -15.73
N ARG A 311 -14.38 -41.41 -15.76
CA ARG A 311 -13.46 -42.27 -16.53
C ARG A 311 -13.03 -43.52 -15.75
N PHE A 312 -12.97 -43.44 -14.42
CA PHE A 312 -12.60 -44.56 -13.55
C PHE A 312 -13.65 -44.80 -12.44
N PRO A 313 -14.65 -45.68 -12.66
CA PRO A 313 -15.74 -45.92 -11.71
C PRO A 313 -15.31 -46.40 -10.32
N LYS A 314 -14.18 -47.12 -10.23
CA LYS A 314 -13.61 -47.58 -8.94
C LYS A 314 -13.18 -46.41 -8.05
N TRP A 315 -12.75 -45.30 -8.65
CA TRP A 315 -12.41 -44.08 -7.92
C TRP A 315 -13.66 -43.37 -7.37
N ASP A 316 -14.78 -43.37 -8.12
CA ASP A 316 -16.06 -42.83 -7.63
C ASP A 316 -16.58 -43.58 -6.40
N GLN A 317 -16.35 -44.89 -6.33
CA GLN A 317 -16.77 -45.72 -5.22
C GLN A 317 -15.90 -45.53 -3.96
N MET A 318 -14.61 -45.24 -4.12
CA MET A 318 -13.74 -44.82 -2.99
C MET A 318 -14.08 -43.41 -2.48
N LEU A 319 -14.52 -42.51 -3.36
CA LEU A 319 -14.88 -41.13 -3.02
C LEU A 319 -16.27 -40.99 -2.39
N LYS A 320 -17.06 -42.07 -2.32
CA LYS A 320 -18.35 -42.14 -1.62
C LYS A 320 -18.29 -43.06 -0.39
N PRO A 321 -17.47 -42.75 0.64
CA PRO A 321 -17.45 -43.56 1.84
C PRO A 321 -18.79 -43.41 2.57
N ASN A 322 -19.45 -44.54 2.88
CA ASN A 322 -20.70 -44.56 3.64
C ASN A 322 -20.40 -44.36 5.14
N ILE A 323 -19.99 -43.15 5.51
CA ILE A 323 -19.70 -42.75 6.89
C ILE A 323 -20.99 -42.17 7.48
N ASP A 324 -21.47 -42.74 8.58
CA ASP A 324 -22.55 -42.16 9.35
C ASP A 324 -22.04 -40.97 10.18
N TRP A 325 -22.06 -39.79 9.57
CA TRP A 325 -21.70 -38.52 10.19
C TRP A 325 -22.63 -38.16 11.36
N MET A 326 -23.90 -38.55 11.29
CA MET A 326 -24.90 -38.22 12.30
C MET A 326 -24.73 -39.07 13.55
N GLY A 327 -24.41 -40.36 13.40
CA GLY A 327 -24.11 -41.25 14.53
C GLY A 327 -22.83 -40.84 15.29
N LYS A 328 -21.82 -40.32 14.59
CA LYS A 328 -20.54 -39.88 15.17
C LYS A 328 -20.51 -38.42 15.64
N ARG A 329 -21.62 -37.68 15.52
CA ARG A 329 -21.66 -36.22 15.77
C ARG A 329 -21.12 -35.82 17.14
N TYR A 330 -21.38 -36.60 18.20
CA TYR A 330 -20.93 -36.26 19.55
C TYR A 330 -19.41 -36.40 19.72
N ILE A 331 -18.78 -37.33 19.01
CA ILE A 331 -17.32 -37.49 19.00
C ILE A 331 -16.68 -36.28 18.31
N PHE A 332 -17.19 -35.91 17.14
CA PHE A 332 -16.67 -34.76 16.39
C PHE A 332 -16.94 -33.42 17.09
N LEU A 333 -18.12 -33.24 17.68
CA LEU A 333 -18.43 -32.07 18.49
C LEU A 333 -17.56 -31.99 19.74
N GLY A 334 -17.34 -33.12 20.44
CA GLY A 334 -16.45 -33.18 21.58
C GLY A 334 -15.01 -32.85 21.21
N ALA A 335 -14.49 -33.42 20.11
CA ALA A 335 -13.15 -33.13 19.62
C ALA A 335 -12.98 -31.67 19.18
N SER A 336 -13.95 -31.11 18.45
CA SER A 336 -13.95 -29.70 18.04
C SER A 336 -14.02 -28.77 19.24
N ALA A 337 -14.92 -29.04 20.20
CA ALA A 337 -15.04 -28.26 21.43
C ALA A 337 -13.75 -28.32 22.26
N ALA A 338 -13.12 -29.49 22.38
CA ALA A 338 -11.83 -29.64 23.05
C ALA A 338 -10.73 -28.83 22.35
N PHE A 339 -10.66 -28.88 21.01
CA PHE A 339 -9.69 -28.11 20.23
C PHE A 339 -9.89 -26.60 20.39
N ILE A 340 -11.15 -26.13 20.35
CA ILE A 340 -11.50 -24.73 20.59
C ILE A 340 -11.12 -24.32 22.02
N ALA A 341 -11.42 -25.15 23.02
CA ALA A 341 -11.07 -24.88 24.41
C ALA A 341 -9.56 -24.78 24.61
N VAL A 342 -8.79 -25.71 24.03
CA VAL A 342 -7.31 -25.64 24.05
C VAL A 342 -6.81 -24.37 23.36
N GLY A 343 -7.37 -24.02 22.20
CA GLY A 343 -7.05 -22.79 21.49
C GLY A 343 -7.32 -21.53 22.32
N LEU A 344 -8.47 -21.45 23.00
CA LEU A 344 -8.83 -20.33 23.88
C LEU A 344 -7.96 -20.26 25.13
N ILE A 345 -7.61 -21.41 25.73
CA ILE A 345 -6.69 -21.46 26.87
C ILE A 345 -5.31 -20.97 26.46
N LEU A 346 -4.76 -21.48 25.34
CA LEU A 346 -3.47 -21.05 24.82
C LEU A 346 -3.49 -19.55 24.44
N PHE A 347 -4.57 -19.08 23.82
CA PHE A 347 -4.76 -17.66 23.53
C PHE A 347 -4.75 -16.83 24.80
N GLY A 348 -5.54 -17.20 25.83
CA GLY A 348 -5.60 -16.49 27.10
C GLY A 348 -4.26 -16.47 27.83
N VAL A 349 -3.52 -17.58 27.85
CA VAL A 349 -2.17 -17.66 28.43
C VAL A 349 -1.19 -16.76 27.69
N ASN A 350 -1.23 -16.73 26.35
CA ASN A 350 -0.34 -15.88 25.55
C ASN A 350 -0.74 -14.40 25.63
N PHE A 351 -2.03 -14.11 25.73
CA PHE A 351 -2.56 -12.76 25.91
C PHE A 351 -2.14 -12.19 27.26
N ALA A 352 -2.26 -12.95 28.35
CA ALA A 352 -1.77 -12.56 29.68
C ALA A 352 -0.25 -12.35 29.73
N LYS A 353 0.51 -13.04 28.87
CA LYS A 353 1.96 -12.85 28.71
C LYS A 353 2.34 -11.68 27.81
N GLY A 354 1.37 -10.95 27.24
CA GLY A 354 1.61 -9.82 26.34
C GLY A 354 2.23 -10.21 24.99
N ARG A 355 2.13 -11.47 24.56
CA ARG A 355 2.79 -11.98 23.33
C ARG A 355 1.90 -11.98 22.08
N VAL A 356 0.65 -11.52 22.21
CA VAL A 356 -0.36 -11.61 21.14
C VAL A 356 -0.53 -10.30 20.39
N LEU A 357 -0.45 -9.17 21.10
CA LEU A 357 -0.66 -7.86 20.51
C LEU A 357 0.64 -7.36 19.90
N ASP A 358 0.55 -6.95 18.63
CA ASP A 358 1.66 -6.26 17.96
C ASP A 358 1.73 -4.78 18.40
N ILE A 359 2.81 -4.08 18.02
CA ILE A 359 3.04 -2.67 18.37
C ILE A 359 1.90 -1.74 17.92
N GLU A 360 1.13 -2.13 16.91
CA GLU A 360 -0.07 -1.40 16.48
C GLU A 360 -1.12 -1.25 17.59
N PHE A 361 -1.16 -2.18 18.55
CA PHE A 361 -2.11 -2.19 19.67
C PHE A 361 -1.44 -2.01 21.03
N ALA A 362 -0.23 -2.57 21.20
CA ALA A 362 0.50 -2.53 22.47
C ALA A 362 1.34 -1.24 22.64
N GLY A 363 1.64 -0.54 21.55
CA GLY A 363 2.64 0.53 21.52
C GLY A 363 4.07 -0.01 21.67
N GLY A 364 5.06 0.79 21.28
CA GLY A 364 6.48 0.46 21.37
C GLY A 364 7.20 0.46 20.03
N THR A 365 8.43 -0.05 20.03
CA THR A 365 9.31 -0.05 18.86
C THR A 365 9.67 -1.47 18.47
N VAL A 366 9.44 -1.83 17.21
CA VAL A 366 9.92 -3.09 16.62
C VAL A 366 10.99 -2.75 15.60
N VAL A 367 12.16 -3.37 15.75
CA VAL A 367 13.27 -3.26 14.82
C VAL A 367 13.61 -4.65 14.31
N GLN A 368 13.58 -4.82 12.99
CA GLN A 368 14.00 -6.05 12.33
C GLN A 368 15.38 -5.87 11.73
N PHE A 369 16.33 -6.69 12.18
CA PHE A 369 17.68 -6.74 11.63
C PHE A 369 17.77 -7.91 10.64
N ASN A 370 18.14 -7.64 9.40
CA ASN A 370 18.67 -8.66 8.50
C ASN A 370 20.20 -8.62 8.64
N LEU A 371 20.76 -9.69 9.21
CA LEU A 371 22.20 -9.87 9.40
C LEU A 371 22.88 -10.33 8.11
#